data_AF-A0A7L3J010-F1
#
_entry.id   AF-A0A7L3J010-F1
#
_cell.length_a   1.000
_cell.length_b   1.000
_cell.length_c   1.000
_cell.angle_alpha   90.00
_cell.angle_beta   90.00
_cell.angle_gamma   90.00
#
_symmetry.space_group_name_H-M   'P 1'
#
loop_
_entity.id
_entity.type
_entity.pdbx_description
1 polymer ?
#
loop_
_entity_poly.entity_id
_entity_poly.type
_entity_poly.pdbx_seq_one_letter_code
_entity_poly.pdbx_strand_id
1 'polypeptide(L)' 'PRPAELQFVLEADAERRRRGLSPRGSFLGRGPADPEHQISGVLELPRQQERSCTSATFRLH' A
#
# COMPACT_ATOMS: atom_id res chain seq x y z
N PRO A 1 0.95 -17.47 21.82
CA PRO A 1 1.45 -17.29 20.43
C PRO A 1 1.34 -15.82 20.05
N ARG A 2 2.42 -15.21 19.52
CA ARG A 2 2.33 -13.86 18.96
C ARG A 2 1.59 -13.92 17.62
N PRO A 3 0.69 -12.97 17.31
CA PRO A 3 0.05 -12.90 16.00
C PRO A 3 1.11 -12.75 14.90
N ALA A 4 0.83 -13.26 13.71
CA ALA A 4 1.74 -13.07 12.57
C ALA A 4 1.56 -11.66 12.00
N GLU A 5 2.61 -11.11 11.42
CA GLU A 5 2.59 -9.77 10.84
C GLU A 5 2.86 -9.84 9.34
N LEU A 6 2.02 -9.18 8.54
CA LEU A 6 2.24 -8.98 7.12
C LEU A 6 2.72 -7.56 6.87
N GLN A 7 3.96 -7.42 6.43
CA GLN A 7 4.47 -6.17 5.89
C GLN A 7 4.08 -6.07 4.42
N PHE A 8 3.51 -4.94 4.00
CA PHE A 8 3.04 -4.75 2.63
C PHE A 8 3.47 -3.40 2.06
N VAL A 9 3.56 -3.36 0.73
CA VAL A 9 3.65 -2.13 -0.07
C VAL A 9 2.62 -2.25 -1.18
N LEU A 10 1.75 -1.25 -1.32
CA LEU A 10 0.85 -1.11 -2.45
C LEU A 10 1.43 -0.08 -3.41
N GLU A 11 1.45 -0.41 -4.70
CA GLU A 11 1.93 0.48 -5.76
C GLU A 11 0.80 0.77 -6.75
N ALA A 12 0.53 2.05 -7.00
CA ALA A 12 -0.44 2.52 -7.98
C ALA A 12 0.24 2.95 -9.28
N ASP A 13 -0.47 2.84 -10.40
CA ASP A 13 0.06 3.19 -11.74
C ASP A 13 1.35 2.44 -12.12
N ALA A 14 1.55 1.22 -11.59
CA ALA A 14 2.79 0.44 -11.74
C ALA A 14 3.18 0.17 -13.20
N GLU A 15 2.23 -0.11 -14.09
CA GLU A 15 2.52 -0.30 -15.53
C GLU A 15 2.99 1.00 -16.20
N ARG A 16 2.38 2.13 -15.85
CA ARG A 16 2.78 3.44 -16.36
C ARG A 16 4.20 3.79 -15.89
N ARG A 17 4.49 3.53 -14.62
CA ARG A 17 5.82 3.68 -14.01
C ARG A 17 6.87 2.80 -14.67
N ARG A 18 6.55 1.53 -14.93
CA ARG A 18 7.44 0.60 -15.66
C ARG A 18 7.80 1.09 -17.07
N ARG A 19 6.99 1.98 -17.66
CA ARG A 19 7.25 2.63 -18.95
C ARG A 19 8.00 3.97 -18.81
N GLY A 20 8.48 4.33 -17.63
CA GLY A 20 9.20 5.58 -17.37
C GLY A 20 8.30 6.83 -17.31
N LEU A 21 6.98 6.65 -17.24
CA LEU A 21 6.03 7.75 -17.18
C LEU A 21 5.70 8.10 -15.74
N SER A 22 5.53 9.39 -15.46
CA SER A 22 5.11 9.88 -14.13
C SER A 22 3.74 9.30 -13.73
N PRO A 23 3.53 8.97 -12.44
CA PRO A 23 2.22 8.57 -11.92
C PRO A 23 1.17 9.66 -12.17
N ARG A 24 -0.09 9.26 -12.31
CA ARG A 24 -1.22 10.19 -12.51
C ARG A 24 -1.94 10.56 -11.22
N GLY A 25 -1.37 10.23 -10.08
CA GLY A 25 -2.04 10.34 -8.80
C GLY A 25 -1.13 10.03 -7.64
N SER A 26 -1.68 10.17 -6.44
CA SER A 26 -0.98 9.92 -5.20
C SER A 26 -1.85 9.24 -4.14
N PHE A 27 -1.24 8.40 -3.29
CA PHE A 27 -1.91 7.86 -2.11
C PHE A 27 -2.09 8.95 -1.05
N LEU A 28 -3.32 9.02 -0.51
CA LEU A 28 -3.64 9.80 0.67
C LEU A 28 -3.21 9.02 1.91
N GLY A 29 -2.61 9.71 2.89
CA GLY A 29 -2.16 9.07 4.14
C GLY A 29 -0.92 8.18 4.00
N ARG A 30 -0.17 8.30 2.89
CA ARG A 30 1.12 7.61 2.73
C ARG A 30 2.12 8.04 3.81
N GLY A 31 3.04 7.15 4.18
CA GLY A 31 4.11 7.47 5.11
C GLY A 31 5.03 8.56 4.56
N PRO A 32 5.77 9.30 5.41
CA PRO A 32 6.67 10.37 4.96
C PRO A 32 7.81 9.87 4.07
N ALA A 33 8.20 8.59 4.20
CA ALA A 33 9.20 7.95 3.37
C ALA A 33 8.62 7.31 2.10
N ASP A 34 7.29 7.16 2.01
CA ASP A 34 6.66 6.52 0.86
C ASP A 34 6.63 7.48 -0.34
N PRO A 35 7.06 7.02 -1.53
CA PRO A 35 6.82 7.73 -2.78
C PRO A 35 5.33 8.03 -2.98
N GLU A 36 4.99 9.07 -3.74
CA GLU A 36 3.59 9.49 -3.92
C GLU A 36 2.66 8.36 -4.45
N HIS A 37 3.19 7.45 -5.25
CA HIS A 37 2.50 6.33 -5.89
C HIS A 37 2.57 5.04 -5.08
N GLN A 38 3.12 5.08 -3.88
CA GLN A 38 3.21 3.94 -2.98
C GLN A 38 2.61 4.26 -1.61
N ILE A 39 2.17 3.22 -0.92
CA ILE A 39 1.84 3.25 0.50
C ILE A 39 2.30 1.95 1.12
N SER A 40 3.05 2.05 2.21
CA SER A 40 3.54 0.90 2.98
C SER A 40 2.81 0.76 4.30
N GLY A 41 2.79 -0.45 4.85
CA GLY A 41 2.15 -0.70 6.14
C GLY A 41 2.41 -2.09 6.69
N VAL A 42 1.90 -2.29 7.90
CA VAL A 42 1.92 -3.58 8.59
C VAL A 42 0.48 -3.96 8.94
N LEU A 43 0.13 -5.21 8.68
CA LEU A 43 -1.18 -5.76 9.02
C LEU A 43 -0.97 -6.97 9.95
N GLU A 44 -1.55 -6.89 11.14
CA GLU A 44 -1.58 -8.04 12.05
C GLU A 44 -2.58 -9.09 11.53
N LEU A 45 -2.12 -10.33 11.51
CA LEU A 45 -2.87 -11.52 11.12
C LEU A 45 -3.17 -12.32 12.38
N PRO A 46 -4.38 -12.16 12.97
CA PRO A 46 -4.67 -12.66 14.31
C PRO A 46 -4.68 -14.18 14.37
N ARG A 47 -5.38 -14.86 13.44
CA ARG A 47 -5.51 -16.32 13.37
C ARG A 47 -5.72 -16.81 11.94
N GLN A 48 -5.42 -18.08 11.72
CA GLN A 48 -5.78 -18.77 10.48
C GLN A 48 -7.29 -18.69 10.24
N GLN A 49 -7.69 -18.51 8.98
CA GLN A 49 -9.10 -18.37 8.52
C GLN A 49 -9.85 -17.12 9.01
N GLU A 50 -9.19 -16.22 9.74
CA GLU A 50 -9.72 -14.90 10.12
C GLU A 50 -9.14 -13.82 9.17
N ARG A 51 -9.98 -12.88 8.73
CA ARG A 51 -9.57 -11.82 7.79
C ARG A 51 -9.28 -10.53 8.54
N SER A 52 -8.11 -9.95 8.25
CA SER A 52 -7.75 -8.59 8.62
C SER A 52 -7.70 -7.76 7.34
N CYS A 53 -8.29 -6.56 7.34
CA CYS A 53 -8.39 -5.69 6.16
C CYS A 53 -7.90 -4.29 6.50
N THR A 54 -7.26 -3.65 5.53
CA THR A 54 -6.91 -2.22 5.59
C THR A 54 -7.32 -1.55 4.28
N SER A 55 -7.45 -0.23 4.31
CA SER A 55 -7.87 0.58 3.18
C SER A 55 -6.78 1.59 2.81
N ALA A 56 -6.59 1.81 1.52
CA ALA A 56 -5.75 2.88 1.00
C ALA A 56 -6.54 3.67 -0.06
N THR A 57 -6.46 4.99 -0.01
CA THR A 57 -7.15 5.87 -0.96
C THR A 57 -6.13 6.46 -1.92
N PHE A 58 -6.30 6.19 -3.22
CA PHE A 58 -5.49 6.79 -4.27
C PHE A 58 -6.28 7.90 -4.95
N ARG A 59 -5.70 9.10 -5.03
CA ARG A 59 -6.32 10.26 -5.67
C ARG A 59 -5.67 10.52 -7.02
N LEU A 60 -6.48 10.52 -8.07
CA LEU A 60 -6.09 10.97 -9.40
C LEU A 60 -6.00 12.49 -9.46
N HIS A 61 -5.02 12.99 -10.22
CA HIS A 61 -4.78 14.41 -10.48
C HIS A 61 -5.37 14.85 -11.81
#